data_AF-A0A350JGT8-F1
#
_entry.id   AF-A0A350JGT8-F1
#
_cell.length_a   1.000
_cell.length_b   1.000
_cell.length_c   1.000
_cell.angle_alpha   90.00
_cell.angle_beta   90.00
_cell.angle_gamma   90.00
#
_symmetry.space_group_name_H-M   'P 1'
#
loop_
_entity.id
_entity.type
_entity.pdbx_description
1 polymer ?
#
loop_
_entity_poly.entity_id
_entity_poly.type
_entity_poly.pdbx_seq_one_letter_code
_entity_poly.pdbx_strand_id
1 'polypeptide(L)'
;MRKSRFFQKNAYISVDFLEKKSELVRLEDADASNPFAITIDPENGKEPKQLSFEKPDIQDTNALLEELKAFAESIKNDTKPVVTIEDGYQAIQVANQILEQLSYSNSIFAA
;
A
#
# COMPACT_ATOMS: atom_id res chain seq x y z
N MET A 1 -5.64 5.40 -9.15
CA MET A 1 -5.93 6.07 -7.85
C MET A 1 -4.81 7.04 -7.54
N ARG A 2 -5.11 8.23 -7.00
CA ARG A 2 -4.09 9.26 -6.70
C ARG A 2 -3.55 9.16 -5.26
N LYS A 3 -4.43 8.88 -4.30
CA LYS A 3 -4.10 8.69 -2.88
C LYS A 3 -4.81 7.45 -2.34
N SER A 4 -4.12 6.67 -1.52
CA SER A 4 -4.71 5.58 -0.73
C SER A 4 -4.54 5.88 0.76
N ARG A 5 -5.56 5.55 1.55
CA ARG A 5 -5.56 5.74 3.01
C ARG A 5 -5.91 4.42 3.68
N PHE A 6 -5.14 4.06 4.69
CA PHE A 6 -5.36 2.86 5.49
C PHE A 6 -5.53 3.26 6.95
N PHE A 7 -6.57 2.74 7.57
CA PHE A 7 -6.89 2.97 8.98
C PHE A 7 -6.67 1.68 9.75
N GLN A 8 -5.78 1.72 10.73
CA GLN A 8 -5.56 0.65 11.70
C GLN A 8 -5.91 1.15 13.10
N LYS A 9 -6.11 0.22 14.04
CA LYS A 9 -6.54 0.50 15.42
C LYS A 9 -5.63 1.53 16.12
N ASN A 10 -4.34 1.55 15.78
CA ASN A 10 -3.32 2.42 16.36
C ASN A 10 -2.48 3.15 15.31
N ALA A 11 -2.87 3.15 14.04
CA ALA A 11 -2.09 3.80 12.99
C ALA A 11 -2.96 4.31 11.84
N TYR A 12 -2.55 5.42 11.26
CA TYR A 12 -3.10 5.96 10.02
C TYR A 12 -1.98 6.06 8.99
N ILE A 13 -2.19 5.46 7.83
CA ILE A 13 -1.20 5.42 6.75
C ILE A 13 -1.82 6.11 5.54
N SER A 14 -1.12 7.11 5.02
CA SER A 14 -1.50 7.81 3.79
C SER A 14 -0.40 7.66 2.75
N VAL A 15 -0.76 7.20 1.56
CA VAL A 15 0.15 7.05 0.42
C VAL A 15 -0.33 7.95 -0.71
N ASP A 16 0.49 8.91 -1.12
CA ASP A 16 0.29 9.74 -2.31
C ASP A 16 1.18 9.23 -3.45
N PHE A 17 0.56 8.60 -4.44
CA PHE A 17 1.26 8.00 -5.58
C PHE A 17 1.75 9.04 -6.60
N LEU A 18 1.13 10.23 -6.63
CA LEU A 18 1.53 11.29 -7.54
C LEU A 18 2.79 12.00 -7.02
N GLU A 19 2.76 12.35 -5.73
CA GLU A 19 3.87 13.04 -5.06
C GLU A 19 4.98 12.09 -4.59
N LYS A 20 4.77 10.77 -4.72
CA LYS A 20 5.61 9.72 -4.15
C LYS A 20 5.94 10.00 -2.67
N LYS A 21 4.91 10.28 -1.88
CA LYS A 21 5.02 10.57 -0.44
C LYS A 21 4.21 9.55 0.36
N SER A 22 4.77 9.09 1.47
CA SER A 22 4.05 8.29 2.45
C SER A 22 4.14 8.95 3.82
N GLU A 23 3.02 8.93 4.53
CA GLU A 23 2.91 9.47 5.89
C GLU A 23 2.28 8.41 6.78
N LEU A 24 2.97 8.08 7.85
CA LEU A 24 2.54 7.14 8.88
C LEU A 24 2.38 7.91 10.18
N VAL A 25 1.16 7.89 10.71
CA VAL A 25 0.84 8.45 12.02
C VAL A 25 0.53 7.29 12.94
N ARG A 26 1.32 7.09 14.00
CA ARG A 26 1.12 6.04 15.00
C ARG A 26 0.67 6.62 16.32
N LEU A 27 -0.19 5.86 16.99
CA LEU A 27 -0.61 6.12 18.36
C LEU A 27 0.18 5.20 19.29
N GLU A 28 1.01 5.79 20.14
CA GLU A 28 1.87 5.10 21.10
C GLU A 28 1.54 5.56 22.53
N ASP A 29 1.95 4.81 23.54
CA ASP A 29 1.81 5.24 24.93
C ASP A 29 2.79 6.39 25.19
N ALA A 30 2.38 7.40 25.96
CA ALA A 30 3.18 8.60 26.16
C ALA A 30 4.51 8.31 26.86
N ASP A 31 5.60 8.78 26.27
CA ASP A 31 6.92 8.80 26.92
C ASP A 31 7.17 10.20 27.50
N ALA A 32 7.34 10.27 28.82
CA ALA A 32 7.64 11.50 29.54
C ALA A 32 9.02 12.11 29.21
N SER A 33 9.88 11.37 28.49
CA SER A 33 11.22 11.81 28.12
C SER A 33 11.28 12.74 26.90
N ASN A 34 10.20 12.79 26.09
CA ASN A 34 10.19 13.52 24.83
C ASN A 34 9.40 14.85 24.92
N PRO A 35 10.08 16.00 25.07
CA PRO A 35 9.42 17.30 25.24
C PRO A 35 8.70 17.83 23.99
N PHE A 36 8.84 17.16 22.84
CA PHE A 36 8.19 17.54 21.58
C PHE A 36 7.06 16.59 21.16
N ALA A 37 6.75 15.58 21.98
CA ALA A 37 5.68 14.64 21.70
C ALA A 37 4.31 15.33 21.71
N ILE A 38 3.52 15.12 20.67
CA ILE A 38 2.12 15.57 20.64
C ILE A 38 1.30 14.56 21.45
N THR A 39 0.99 14.92 22.68
CA THR A 39 0.22 14.09 23.61
C THR A 39 -1.28 14.40 23.47
N ILE A 40 -2.08 13.35 23.34
CA ILE A 40 -3.53 13.37 23.42
C ILE A 40 -3.90 12.85 24.80
N ASP A 41 -4.52 13.69 25.62
CA ASP A 41 -5.13 13.30 26.89
C ASP A 41 -6.61 12.96 26.64
N PRO A 42 -6.99 11.68 26.66
CA PRO A 42 -8.40 11.32 26.61
C PRO A 42 -9.05 11.68 27.95
N GLU A 43 -10.01 12.62 27.96
CA GLU A 43 -10.81 13.09 29.12
C GLU A 43 -11.51 11.97 29.96
N ASN A 44 -11.36 10.70 29.58
CA ASN A 44 -11.94 9.51 30.22
C ASN A 44 -10.97 8.75 31.16
N GLY A 45 -9.88 9.36 31.62
CA GLY A 45 -8.97 8.76 32.61
C GLY A 45 -8.15 7.56 32.09
N LYS A 46 -7.88 7.51 30.78
CA LYS A 46 -6.97 6.53 30.17
C LYS A 46 -5.58 7.14 30.06
N GLU A 47 -4.55 6.28 30.08
CA GLU A 47 -3.15 6.71 29.94
C GLU A 47 -2.97 7.63 28.73
N PRO A 48 -2.21 8.73 28.89
CA PRO A 48 -1.94 9.67 27.81
C PRO A 48 -1.26 8.95 26.64
N LYS A 49 -1.70 9.29 25.43
CA LYS A 49 -1.19 8.69 24.19
C LYS A 49 -0.43 9.74 23.41
N GLN A 50 0.71 9.38 22.81
CA GLN A 50 1.47 10.26 21.94
C GLN A 50 1.28 9.89 20.47
N LEU A 51 1.31 10.91 19.61
CA LEU A 51 1.35 10.74 18.15
C LEU A 51 2.79 10.74 17.66
N SER A 52 3.22 9.65 17.04
CA SER A 52 4.47 9.57 16.29
C SER A 52 4.18 9.80 14.80
N PHE A 53 4.97 10.68 14.17
CA PHE A 53 4.87 11.00 12.75
C PHE A 53 6.12 10.48 12.04
N GLU A 54 5.94 9.48 11.19
CA GLU A 54 6.99 8.90 10.36
C GLU A 54 6.73 9.24 8.89
N LYS A 55 7.77 9.72 8.21
CA LYS A 55 7.79 9.93 6.76
C LYS A 55 8.85 9.02 6.18
N PRO A 56 8.50 7.77 5.78
CA PRO A 56 9.44 6.88 5.13
C PRO A 56 10.06 7.56 3.93
N ASP A 57 11.38 7.46 3.80
CA ASP A 57 12.07 7.92 2.61
C ASP A 57 11.70 7.01 1.43
N ILE A 58 11.32 7.61 0.31
CA ILE A 58 10.89 6.89 -0.88
C ILE A 58 11.97 7.05 -1.92
N GLN A 59 12.60 5.93 -2.26
CA GLN A 59 13.58 5.91 -3.33
C GLN A 59 12.89 6.21 -4.67
N ASP A 60 13.46 7.15 -5.42
CA ASP A 60 12.96 7.46 -6.75
C ASP A 60 13.36 6.34 -7.70
N THR A 61 12.46 5.38 -7.87
CA THR A 61 12.62 4.26 -8.79
C THR A 61 11.62 4.36 -9.93
N ASN A 62 12.06 3.96 -11.12
CA ASN A 62 11.19 3.83 -12.29
C ASN A 62 10.81 2.36 -12.43
N ALA A 63 9.57 2.03 -12.07
CA ALA A 63 9.08 0.66 -12.07
C ALA A 63 9.24 -0.04 -13.43
N LEU A 64 8.97 0.66 -14.54
CA LEU A 64 9.12 0.09 -15.88
C LEU A 64 10.58 -0.18 -16.23
N LEU A 65 11.49 0.71 -15.84
CA LEU A 65 12.92 0.50 -16.05
C LEU A 65 13.42 -0.70 -15.24
N GLU A 66 13.00 -0.84 -13.99
CA GLU A 66 13.37 -1.97 -13.14
C GLU A 66 12.80 -3.30 -13.65
N GLU A 67 11.56 -3.30 -14.16
CA GLU A 67 10.97 -4.48 -14.81
C GLU A 67 11.78 -4.92 -16.04
N LEU A 68 12.14 -3.97 -16.92
CA LEU A 68 12.95 -4.26 -18.11
C LEU A 68 14.34 -4.77 -17.75
N LYS A 69 14.97 -4.21 -16.71
CA LYS A 69 16.26 -4.71 -16.19
C LYS A 69 16.14 -6.13 -15.68
N ALA A 70 15.14 -6.42 -14.85
CA ALA A 70 14.90 -7.75 -14.31
C ALA A 70 14.69 -8.78 -15.44
N PHE A 71 13.92 -8.42 -16.47
CA PHE A 71 13.73 -9.29 -17.63
C PHE A 71 15.03 -9.51 -18.43
N ALA A 72 15.82 -8.46 -18.66
CA ALA A 72 17.11 -8.57 -19.32
C ALA A 72 18.11 -9.45 -18.54
N GLU A 73 18.10 -9.37 -17.21
CA GLU A 73 18.92 -10.24 -16.35
C GLU A 73 18.49 -11.71 -16.45
N SER A 74 17.19 -11.99 -16.51
CA SER A 74 16.69 -13.34 -16.72
C SER A 74 17.15 -13.94 -18.04
N ILE A 75 17.14 -13.15 -19.12
CA ILE A 75 17.69 -13.56 -20.42
C ILE A 75 19.18 -13.85 -20.32
N LYS A 76 19.95 -12.93 -19.70
CA LYS A 76 21.41 -13.03 -19.62
C LYS A 76 21.86 -14.25 -18.82
N ASN A 77 21.13 -14.58 -17.76
CA ASN A 77 21.49 -15.64 -16.82
C ASN A 77 20.73 -16.95 -17.07
N ASP A 78 19.90 -17.02 -18.12
CA ASP A 78 19.03 -18.16 -18.43
C ASP A 78 18.18 -18.61 -17.22
N THR A 79 17.61 -17.62 -16.51
CA THR A 79 16.76 -17.86 -15.35
C THR A 79 15.30 -17.57 -15.65
N LYS A 80 14.40 -18.21 -14.89
CA LYS A 80 12.96 -17.96 -14.98
C LYS A 80 12.67 -16.48 -14.61
N PRO A 81 11.97 -15.71 -15.45
CA PRO A 81 11.61 -14.33 -15.12
C PRO A 81 10.62 -14.31 -13.94
N VAL A 82 10.58 -13.17 -13.25
CA VAL A 82 9.72 -12.96 -12.07
C VAL A 82 8.25 -13.23 -12.38
N VAL A 83 7.80 -12.89 -13.60
CA VAL A 83 6.47 -13.21 -14.11
C VAL A 83 6.65 -14.07 -15.35
N THR A 84 6.10 -15.29 -15.35
CA THR A 84 6.16 -16.15 -16.53
C THR A 84 4.91 -16.09 -17.38
N ILE A 85 4.97 -16.76 -18.54
CA ILE A 85 3.85 -16.83 -19.46
C ILE A 85 2.65 -17.54 -18.83
N GLU A 86 2.88 -18.55 -18.00
CA GLU A 86 1.83 -19.24 -17.26
C GLU A 86 1.17 -18.30 -16.25
N ASP A 87 1.97 -17.54 -15.48
CA ASP A 87 1.45 -16.56 -14.53
C ASP A 87 0.62 -15.48 -15.24
N GLY A 88 1.11 -14.98 -16.38
CA GLY A 88 0.37 -14.02 -17.22
C GLY A 88 -0.95 -14.58 -17.74
N TYR A 89 -0.96 -15.84 -18.19
CA TYR A 89 -2.18 -16.52 -18.64
C TYR A 89 -3.20 -16.67 -17.49
N GLN A 90 -2.76 -17.15 -16.33
CA GLN A 90 -3.62 -17.33 -15.16
C GLN A 90 -4.21 -15.99 -14.68
N ALA A 91 -3.40 -14.92 -14.67
CA ALA A 91 -3.86 -13.59 -14.31
C ALA A 91 -5.00 -13.10 -15.23
N ILE A 92 -4.85 -13.28 -16.55
CA ILE A 92 -5.89 -12.92 -17.53
C ILE A 92 -7.13 -13.80 -17.37
N GLN A 93 -6.95 -15.09 -17.11
CA GLN A 93 -8.08 -16.00 -16.88
C GLN A 93 -8.93 -15.56 -15.68
N VAL A 94 -8.29 -15.26 -14.55
CA VAL A 94 -8.97 -14.76 -13.35
C VAL A 94 -9.62 -13.39 -13.59
N ALA A 95 -8.95 -12.49 -14.31
CA ALA A 95 -9.51 -11.19 -14.67
C ALA A 95 -10.82 -11.34 -15.46
N ASN A 96 -10.87 -12.26 -16.43
CA ASN A 96 -12.09 -12.53 -17.19
C ASN A 96 -13.20 -13.10 -16.30
N GLN A 97 -12.90 -14.03 -15.38
CA GLN A 97 -13.88 -14.55 -14.43
C GLN A 97 -14.49 -13.44 -13.57
N ILE A 98 -13.68 -12.49 -13.09
CA ILE A 98 -14.15 -11.35 -12.31
C ILE A 98 -15.08 -10.46 -13.17
N LEU A 99 -14.71 -10.19 -14.41
CA LEU A 99 -15.53 -9.39 -15.33
C LEU A 99 -16.88 -10.05 -15.62
N GLU A 100 -16.90 -11.37 -15.82
CA GLU A 100 -18.14 -12.14 -15.98
C GLU A 100 -19.04 -12.00 -14.75
N GLN A 101 -18.51 -12.17 -13.53
CA GLN A 101 -19.28 -12.00 -12.30
C GLN A 101 -19.84 -10.58 -12.14
N LEU A 102 -19.04 -9.56 -12.45
CA LEU A 102 -19.50 -8.16 -12.41
C LEU A 102 -20.64 -7.91 -13.41
N SER A 103 -20.54 -8.45 -14.62
CA SER A 103 -21.60 -8.34 -15.64
C SER A 103 -22.88 -9.06 -15.24
N TYR A 104 -22.78 -10.27 -14.69
CA TYR A 104 -23.91 -11.03 -14.17
C TYR A 104 -24.61 -10.27 -13.04
N SER A 105 -23.84 -9.80 -12.06
CA SER A 105 -24.35 -8.98 -10.96
C SER A 105 -25.11 -7.75 -11.48
N ASN A 106 -24.51 -7.00 -12.41
CA ASN A 106 -25.16 -5.82 -13.00
C ASN A 106 -26.46 -6.16 -13.74
N SER A 107 -26.53 -7.33 -14.40
CA SER A 107 -27.75 -7.76 -15.09
C SER A 107 -28.90 -8.12 -14.14
N ILE A 108 -28.60 -8.60 -12.93
CA ILE A 108 -29.60 -8.91 -11.90
C ILE A 108 -30.16 -7.63 -11.27
N PHE A 109 -29.31 -6.63 -10.99
CA PHE A 109 -29.73 -5.40 -10.32
C PHE A 109 -30.29 -4.32 -11.27
N ALA A 110 -30.18 -4.52 -12.58
CA ALA A 110 -30.75 -3.64 -13.60
C ALA A 110 -32.14 -4.07 -14.12
N ALA A 111 -32.66 -5.20 -13.63
CA ALA A 111 -34.02 -5.71 -13.90
C ALA A 111 -34.95 -5.45 -12.70
#